data_AF-A0A3Q4L2T1-F1
#
_entry.id   AF-A0A3Q4L2T1-F1
#
_cell.length_a   1.000
_cell.length_b   1.000
_cell.length_c   1.000
_cell.angle_alpha   90.00
_cell.angle_beta   90.00
_cell.angle_gamma   90.00
#
_symmetry.space_group_name_H-M   'P 1'
#
loop_
_entity.id
_entity.type
_entity.pdbx_description
1 polymer ?
#
loop_
_entity_poly.entity_id
_entity_poly.type
_entity_poly.pdbx_seq_one_letter_code
_entity_poly.pdbx_strand_id
1 'polypeptide(L)'
;MPALATGSACDMGLYELLAALPAQLQPHVDSQEDLTFLWDVFGEKSLHSLVKIHEKLHCYEKQNPLPILHGAAALADDLTEELQNKLPNSEIRELLKLLSKPNV
;
A
#
# COMPACT_ATOMS: atom_id res chain seq x y z
N MET A 1 -8.49 8.20 11.65
CA MET A 1 -7.25 7.40 11.80
C MET A 1 -6.07 8.32 12.13
N PRO A 2 -5.85 8.67 13.41
CA PRO A 2 -4.87 9.70 13.80
C PRO A 2 -3.39 9.27 13.74
N ALA A 3 -3.11 7.96 13.67
CA ALA A 3 -1.76 7.41 13.78
C ALA A 3 -0.88 7.61 12.53
N LEU A 4 -1.49 7.74 11.34
CA LEU A 4 -0.74 7.91 10.08
C LEU A 4 -0.44 9.37 9.75
N ALA A 5 -1.13 10.31 10.39
CA ALA A 5 -1.03 11.76 10.11
C ALA A 5 0.03 12.48 10.97
N THR A 6 0.61 11.82 11.98
CA THR A 6 1.33 12.50 13.08
C THR A 6 2.83 12.19 13.16
N GLY A 7 3.42 11.50 12.17
CA GLY A 7 4.81 11.06 12.26
C GLY A 7 5.62 11.29 10.99
N SER A 8 6.75 11.97 11.16
CA SER A 8 7.93 12.03 10.28
C SER A 8 7.76 12.64 8.88
N ALA A 9 8.59 13.64 8.62
CA ALA A 9 8.77 14.41 7.39
C ALA A 9 9.19 13.54 6.19
N CYS A 10 8.25 12.75 5.71
CA CYS A 10 8.29 12.26 4.35
C CYS A 10 7.52 13.27 3.52
N ASP A 11 8.22 13.90 2.57
CA ASP A 11 7.82 15.09 1.82
C ASP A 11 6.31 15.34 1.82
N MET A 12 5.85 16.28 2.64
CA MET A 12 4.45 16.74 2.68
C MET A 12 4.07 17.53 1.41
N GLY A 13 4.87 17.40 0.36
CA GLY A 13 4.88 18.23 -0.83
C GLY A 13 3.78 17.88 -1.80
N LEU A 14 3.32 16.62 -1.96
CA LEU A 14 2.21 16.35 -2.90
C LEU A 14 0.91 16.95 -2.39
N TYR A 15 0.67 16.92 -1.07
CA TYR A 15 -0.48 17.61 -0.49
C TYR A 15 -0.47 19.11 -0.82
N GLU A 16 0.64 19.79 -0.59
CA GLU A 16 0.79 21.22 -0.87
C GLU A 16 0.68 21.53 -2.36
N LEU A 17 1.26 20.67 -3.21
CA LEU A 17 1.16 20.77 -4.67
C LEU A 17 -0.28 20.63 -5.13
N LEU A 18 -1.02 19.62 -4.65
CA LEU A 18 -2.41 19.39 -5.03
C LEU A 18 -3.33 20.52 -4.56
N ALA A 19 -3.11 21.05 -3.35
CA ALA A 19 -3.89 22.17 -2.83
C ALA A 19 -3.65 23.46 -3.64
N ALA A 20 -2.43 23.65 -4.16
CA ALA A 20 -2.08 24.81 -4.98
C ALA A 20 -2.36 24.62 -6.48
N LEU A 21 -2.64 23.38 -6.92
CA LEU A 21 -2.78 23.02 -8.33
C LEU A 21 -3.91 23.77 -9.05
N PRO A 22 -5.12 23.93 -8.48
CA PRO A 22 -6.19 24.71 -9.12
C PRO A 22 -5.80 26.16 -9.38
N ALA A 23 -5.11 26.80 -8.43
CA ALA A 23 -4.65 28.18 -8.56
C ALA A 23 -3.56 28.34 -9.64
N GLN A 24 -2.70 27.33 -9.80
CA GLN A 24 -1.65 27.32 -10.83
C GLN A 24 -2.21 27.04 -12.23
N LEU A 25 -3.29 26.28 -12.33
CA LEU A 25 -3.95 25.95 -13.60
C LEU A 25 -4.92 27.03 -14.07
N GLN A 26 -5.41 27.88 -13.16
CA GLN A 26 -6.32 28.99 -13.47
C GLN A 26 -5.98 29.82 -14.73
N PRO A 27 -4.73 30.28 -14.96
CA PRO A 27 -4.40 31.06 -16.16
C PRO A 27 -4.38 30.26 -17.47
N HIS A 28 -4.49 28.93 -17.42
CA HIS A 28 -4.39 28.03 -18.58
C HIS A 28 -5.71 27.33 -18.90
N VAL A 29 -6.77 27.58 -18.12
CA VAL A 29 -8.07 26.91 -18.26
C VAL A 29 -9.08 27.91 -18.81
N ASP A 30 -9.51 27.68 -20.05
CA ASP A 30 -10.48 28.54 -20.75
C ASP A 30 -11.95 28.26 -20.33
N SER A 31 -12.19 27.11 -19.69
CA SER A 31 -13.51 26.64 -19.27
C SER A 31 -13.75 26.87 -17.76
N GLN A 32 -14.76 27.66 -17.43
CA GLN A 32 -15.17 27.90 -16.05
C GLN A 32 -15.64 26.62 -15.34
N GLU A 33 -16.25 25.69 -16.10
CA GLU A 33 -16.73 24.41 -15.56
C GLU A 33 -15.54 23.53 -15.13
N ASP A 34 -14.51 23.46 -15.95
CA ASP A 34 -13.29 22.70 -15.65
C ASP A 34 -12.55 23.30 -14.45
N LEU A 35 -12.46 24.63 -14.39
CA LEU A 35 -11.83 25.30 -13.25
C LEU A 35 -12.59 24.99 -11.95
N THR A 36 -13.92 25.05 -11.97
CA THR A 36 -14.76 24.74 -10.81
C THR A 36 -14.59 23.28 -10.38
N PHE A 37 -14.57 22.35 -11.34
CA PHE A 37 -14.32 20.94 -11.08
C PHE A 37 -12.96 20.69 -10.42
N LEU A 38 -11.89 21.36 -10.89
CA LEU A 38 -10.56 21.23 -10.27
C LEU A 38 -10.56 21.75 -8.83
N TRP A 39 -11.22 22.88 -8.57
CA TRP A 39 -11.35 23.41 -7.21
C TRP A 39 -12.13 22.48 -6.29
N ASP A 40 -13.19 21.86 -6.77
CA ASP A 40 -13.96 20.89 -6.00
C ASP A 40 -13.10 19.66 -5.69
N VAL A 41 -12.55 19.00 -6.71
CA VAL A 41 -11.77 17.77 -6.55
C VAL A 41 -10.51 17.99 -5.71
N PHE A 42 -9.73 19.05 -5.97
CA PHE A 42 -8.53 19.35 -5.21
C PHE A 42 -8.80 20.13 -3.93
N GLY A 43 -10.03 20.57 -3.67
CA GLY A 43 -10.48 21.10 -2.38
C GLY A 43 -11.06 20.02 -1.46
N GLU A 44 -11.37 18.84 -2.00
CA GLU A 44 -11.96 17.74 -1.26
C GLU A 44 -11.03 17.22 -0.15
N LYS A 45 -11.51 17.35 1.10
CA LYS A 45 -10.81 16.83 2.29
C LYS A 45 -10.60 15.32 2.23
N SER A 46 -11.50 14.62 1.55
CA SER A 46 -11.44 13.17 1.33
C SER A 46 -10.22 12.80 0.48
N LEU A 47 -10.01 13.50 -0.64
CA LEU A 47 -8.84 13.32 -1.51
C LEU A 47 -7.54 13.68 -0.78
N HIS A 48 -7.51 14.79 -0.06
CA HIS A 48 -6.34 15.19 0.74
C HIS A 48 -5.94 14.12 1.75
N SER A 49 -6.92 13.52 2.42
CA SER A 49 -6.67 12.46 3.40
C SER A 49 -6.12 11.20 2.72
N LEU A 50 -6.67 10.85 1.55
CA LEU A 50 -6.20 9.71 0.76
C LEU A 50 -4.75 9.89 0.31
N VAL A 51 -4.40 11.07 -0.21
CA VAL A 51 -3.03 11.37 -0.65
C VAL A 51 -2.04 11.32 0.51
N LYS A 52 -2.40 11.89 1.67
CA LYS A 52 -1.54 11.81 2.87
C LYS A 52 -1.28 10.37 3.32
N ILE A 53 -2.30 9.51 3.27
CA ILE A 53 -2.15 8.08 3.58
C ILE A 53 -1.22 7.42 2.55
N HIS A 54 -1.44 7.69 1.26
CA HIS A 54 -0.61 7.16 0.19
C HIS A 54 0.87 7.55 0.34
N GLU A 55 1.16 8.84 0.55
CA GLU A 55 2.52 9.33 0.79
C GLU A 55 3.15 8.60 1.97
N LYS A 56 2.41 8.47 3.07
CA LYS A 56 2.92 7.82 4.27
C LYS A 56 3.25 6.33 4.03
N LEU A 57 2.40 5.62 3.30
CA LEU A 57 2.63 4.21 2.94
C LEU A 57 3.81 4.06 2.00
N HIS A 58 3.94 4.93 1.00
CA HIS A 58 5.04 4.92 0.05
C HIS A 58 6.40 5.15 0.73
N CYS A 59 6.44 5.88 1.85
CA CYS A 59 7.66 6.05 2.63
C CYS A 59 8.11 4.78 3.35
N TYR A 60 7.17 3.96 3.81
CA TYR A 60 7.50 2.63 4.31
C TYR A 60 7.93 1.71 3.17
N GLU A 61 7.31 1.84 2.00
CA GLU A 61 7.69 1.08 0.81
C GLU A 61 9.15 1.32 0.39
N LYS A 62 9.63 2.57 0.42
CA LYS A 62 11.03 2.91 0.16
C LYS A 62 12.03 2.24 1.12
N GLN A 63 11.58 1.86 2.31
CA GLN A 63 12.38 1.20 3.33
C GLN A 63 12.14 -0.32 3.37
N ASN A 64 11.32 -0.86 2.47
CA ASN A 64 11.00 -2.27 2.49
C ASN A 64 12.23 -3.13 2.21
N PRO A 65 12.45 -4.21 2.98
CA PRO A 65 13.48 -5.19 2.68
C PRO A 65 13.13 -5.90 1.37
N LEU A 66 14.17 -6.33 0.65
CA LEU A 66 13.97 -7.15 -0.54
C LEU A 66 13.42 -8.52 -0.13
N PRO A 67 12.40 -9.04 -0.84
CA PRO A 67 11.92 -10.40 -0.58
C PRO A 67 13.02 -11.40 -0.94
N ILE A 68 13.20 -12.42 -0.09
CA ILE A 68 14.14 -13.52 -0.36
C ILE A 68 13.69 -14.32 -1.59
N LEU A 69 12.38 -14.45 -1.76
CA LEU A 69 11.72 -15.09 -2.89
C LEU A 69 10.31 -14.52 -3.06
N HIS A 70 9.81 -14.53 -4.30
CA HIS A 70 8.47 -13.99 -4.60
C HIS A 70 7.33 -15.02 -4.45
N GLY A 71 7.65 -16.32 -4.38
CA GLY A 71 6.68 -17.42 -4.40
C GLY A 71 6.69 -18.27 -3.12
N ALA A 72 6.51 -17.67 -1.95
CA ALA A 72 6.53 -18.41 -0.68
C ALA A 72 5.36 -19.40 -0.57
N ALA A 73 4.20 -19.05 -1.12
CA ALA A 73 3.03 -19.93 -1.18
C ALA A 73 3.31 -21.18 -2.02
N ALA A 74 3.79 -21.00 -3.26
CA ALA A 74 4.14 -22.12 -4.13
C ALA A 74 5.20 -23.04 -3.49
N LEU A 75 6.23 -22.45 -2.86
CA LEU A 75 7.23 -23.23 -2.12
C LEU A 75 6.63 -24.03 -0.96
N ALA A 76 5.66 -23.46 -0.24
CA ALA A 76 4.96 -24.15 0.84
C ALA A 76 4.08 -25.30 0.32
N ASP A 77 3.44 -25.13 -0.84
CA ASP A 77 2.66 -26.17 -1.51
C ASP A 77 3.56 -27.31 -1.98
N ASP A 78 4.65 -27.01 -2.68
CA ASP A 78 5.65 -28.00 -3.13
C ASP A 78 6.21 -28.79 -1.94
N LEU A 79 6.57 -28.10 -0.85
CA LEU A 79 7.04 -28.73 0.38
C LEU A 79 5.98 -29.63 1.02
N THR A 80 4.71 -29.21 0.98
CA THR A 80 3.59 -29.98 1.51
C THR A 80 3.41 -31.28 0.73
N GLU A 81 3.49 -31.23 -0.60
CA GLU A 81 3.45 -32.42 -1.46
C GLU A 81 4.63 -33.37 -1.19
N GLU A 82 5.85 -32.84 -1.09
CA GLU A 82 7.04 -33.66 -0.81
C GLU A 82 6.99 -34.35 0.57
N LEU A 83 6.49 -33.66 1.59
CA LEU A 83 6.42 -34.18 2.96
C LEU A 83 5.30 -35.20 3.16
N GLN A 84 4.18 -35.07 2.45
CA GLN A 84 3.10 -36.07 2.47
C GLN A 84 3.55 -37.44 1.94
N ASN A 85 4.52 -37.46 1.02
CA ASN A 85 5.07 -38.68 0.43
C ASN A 85 6.14 -39.38 1.30
N LYS A 86 6.51 -38.82 2.47
CA LYS A 86 7.52 -39.37 3.39
C LYS A 86 6.86 -40.08 4.59
N LEU A 87 7.64 -40.89 5.33
CA LEU A 87 7.17 -41.57 6.54
C LEU A 87 6.63 -40.55 7.56
N PRO A 88 5.44 -40.79 8.15
CA PRO A 88 4.79 -39.81 9.01
C PRO A 88 5.56 -39.63 10.31
N ASN A 89 6.19 -38.46 10.45
CA ASN A 89 6.79 -37.98 11.69
C ASN A 89 5.85 -36.99 12.40
N SER A 90 5.91 -36.90 13.73
CA SER A 90 5.11 -35.97 14.53
C SER A 90 5.29 -34.52 14.09
N GLU A 91 6.51 -34.11 13.81
CA GLU A 91 6.90 -32.78 13.36
C GLU A 91 6.37 -32.49 11.96
N ILE A 92 6.42 -33.48 11.06
CA ILE A 92 5.89 -33.35 9.69
C ILE A 92 4.38 -33.08 9.74
N ARG A 93 3.66 -33.82 10.58
CA ARG A 93 2.22 -33.64 10.75
C ARG A 93 1.86 -32.27 11.33
N GLU A 94 2.65 -31.77 12.28
CA GLU A 94 2.45 -30.45 12.85
C GLU A 94 2.73 -29.33 11.83
N LEU A 95 3.83 -29.45 11.07
CA LEU A 95 4.21 -28.51 10.03
C LEU A 95 3.14 -28.44 8.92
N LEU A 96 2.68 -29.58 8.41
CA LEU A 96 1.61 -29.63 7.41
C LEU A 96 0.33 -28.95 7.93
N LYS A 97 -0.04 -29.22 9.19
CA LYS A 97 -1.18 -28.56 9.82
C LYS A 97 -1.00 -27.05 9.96
N LEU A 98 0.24 -26.57 10.12
CA LEU A 98 0.55 -25.15 10.21
C LEU A 98 0.45 -24.47 8.84
N LEU A 99 1.03 -25.08 7.81
CA LEU A 99 1.00 -24.57 6.42
C LEU A 99 -0.41 -24.52 5.84
N SER A 100 -1.34 -25.37 6.30
CA SER A 100 -2.74 -25.33 5.85
C SER A 100 -3.61 -24.28 6.55
N LYS A 101 -3.06 -23.45 7.46
CA LYS A 101 -3.85 -22.43 8.15
C LYS A 101 -4.00 -21.18 7.27
N PRO A 102 -5.17 -20.51 7.27
CA PRO A 102 -5.42 -19.35 6.40
C PRO A 102 -4.57 -18.11 6.73
N ASN A 103 -3.89 -18.10 7.87
CA ASN A 103 -3.08 -16.98 8.36
C ASN A 103 -1.58 -17.19 8.15
N VAL A 104 -1.19 -18.32 7.57
CA VAL A 104 0.18 -18.72 7.25
C VAL A 104 0.31 -18.69 5.73
#